data_AF-A0A3N0IH49-F1
#
_entry.id   AF-A0A3N0IH49-F1
#
_cell.length_a   1.000
_cell.length_b   1.000
_cell.length_c   1.000
_cell.angle_alpha   90.00
_cell.angle_beta   90.00
_cell.angle_gamma   90.00
#
_symmetry.space_group_name_H-M   'P 1'
#
loop_
_entity.id
_entity.type
_entity.pdbx_description
1 polymer ?
#
loop_
_entity_poly.entity_id
_entity_poly.type
_entity_poly.pdbx_seq_one_letter_code
_entity_poly.pdbx_strand_id
1 'polypeptide(L)'
;MAPDSKESYASGKPTPAGQGTVDKILTPANVVTMIRICLVPVFVVALISPWPDAMGLAFLNPWKAWIAAIIFVVISCTDWIDGYLARSRGEVTDFGKFMDPLADKVLVVAALLVLIELGSLPSWPVLIIVAREFIVSGVRMVAASKGEVIAASWYGKFKTVFQMIAIVLFVVKESPAITGMLSHELNVALYILSWLVMAVALVLTIISMADYIWKARHLIGFKPKGGRARVIDNDDLAAQAEDGFENELRVDAACAVVQKALATKATVATAESCTGGLIAASLTEVPGSSAVVRGGVVSYVNDVKMKSLDVPETAFVDGSAVCEDVAVAMALGAASELGADVACSVTGIAGPGGEEPGKPVGTVWIGISSSGSAFAKEFHFKGNRENVRAQATQAALEMILEAL
;
A
#
# COMPACT_ATOMS: atom_id res chain seq x y z
N MET A 1 32.12 38.36 -29.50
CA MET A 1 31.02 37.76 -30.29
C MET A 1 30.66 36.44 -29.64
N ALA A 2 29.73 36.46 -28.70
CA ALA A 2 28.92 35.35 -28.16
C ALA A 2 27.90 36.00 -27.18
N PRO A 3 26.63 35.58 -27.15
CA PRO A 3 25.54 36.43 -26.70
C PRO A 3 25.08 36.19 -25.25
N ASP A 4 24.53 37.26 -24.67
CA ASP A 4 23.67 37.32 -23.49
C ASP A 4 22.54 36.28 -23.54
N SER A 5 22.30 35.57 -22.44
CA SER A 5 21.02 34.88 -22.16
C SER A 5 20.50 35.30 -20.79
N LYS A 6 19.84 36.45 -20.75
CA LYS A 6 18.89 36.79 -19.69
C LYS A 6 17.59 36.07 -19.98
N GLU A 7 17.36 34.91 -19.35
CA GLU A 7 16.02 34.36 -19.25
C GLU A 7 15.31 34.92 -18.02
N SER A 8 14.25 35.66 -18.34
CA SER A 8 13.27 36.27 -17.44
C SER A 8 12.47 35.18 -16.73
N TYR A 9 12.71 34.98 -15.43
CA TYR A 9 11.73 34.28 -14.58
C TYR A 9 10.48 35.15 -14.43
N ALA A 10 9.46 34.81 -15.22
CA ALA A 10 8.13 35.37 -15.11
C ALA A 10 7.56 35.10 -13.70
N SER A 11 7.08 36.16 -13.06
CA SER A 11 6.37 36.14 -11.80
C SER A 11 5.10 35.29 -11.91
N GLY A 12 5.17 34.02 -11.50
CA GLY A 12 4.00 33.21 -11.21
C GLY A 12 3.34 33.76 -9.95
N LYS A 13 2.13 34.34 -10.08
CA LYS A 13 1.29 34.65 -8.92
C LYS A 13 1.04 33.35 -8.14
N PRO A 14 1.11 33.34 -6.80
CA PRO A 14 0.76 32.17 -6.01
C PRO A 14 -0.70 31.81 -6.27
N THR A 15 -0.94 30.58 -6.73
CA THR A 15 -2.27 30.00 -6.81
C THR A 15 -2.85 29.95 -5.39
N PRO A 16 -4.10 30.38 -5.17
CA PRO A 16 -4.71 30.28 -3.85
C PRO A 16 -4.84 28.79 -3.49
N ALA A 17 -4.16 28.38 -2.41
CA ALA A 17 -4.46 27.14 -1.73
C ALA A 17 -5.87 27.25 -1.12
N GLY A 18 -6.74 26.29 -1.42
CA GLY A 18 -8.07 26.20 -0.82
C GLY A 18 -9.24 26.43 -1.79
N GLN A 19 -9.37 25.55 -2.78
CA GLN A 19 -10.70 25.15 -3.26
C GLN A 19 -10.72 23.63 -3.25
N GLY A 20 -11.34 23.05 -2.22
CA GLY A 20 -11.70 21.64 -2.24
C GLY A 20 -12.65 21.44 -3.42
N THR A 21 -12.14 20.85 -4.50
CA THR A 21 -13.00 20.31 -5.55
C THR A 21 -13.88 19.29 -4.87
N VAL A 22 -15.17 19.59 -4.74
CA VAL A 22 -16.16 18.59 -4.40
C VAL A 22 -15.98 17.49 -5.43
N ASP A 23 -15.46 16.34 -5.00
CA ASP A 23 -15.33 15.16 -5.85
C ASP A 23 -16.72 14.88 -6.42
N LYS A 24 -16.92 15.21 -7.70
CA LYS A 24 -18.17 14.90 -8.36
C LYS A 24 -18.22 13.39 -8.52
N ILE A 25 -18.93 12.74 -7.60
CA ILE A 25 -19.16 11.29 -7.60
C ILE A 25 -19.80 10.85 -8.93
N LEU A 26 -20.59 11.70 -9.58
CA LEU A 26 -21.16 11.45 -10.90
C LEU A 26 -20.18 11.85 -12.03
N THR A 27 -19.24 10.98 -12.35
CA THR A 27 -18.45 11.04 -13.59
C THR A 27 -19.00 10.03 -14.62
N PRO A 28 -18.79 10.24 -15.93
CA PRO A 28 -19.10 9.26 -16.96
C PRO A 28 -18.55 7.85 -16.66
N ALA A 29 -17.34 7.75 -16.11
CA ALA A 29 -16.75 6.47 -15.71
C ALA A 29 -17.58 5.80 -14.60
N ASN A 30 -17.90 6.53 -13.52
CA ASN A 30 -18.67 5.99 -12.39
C ASN A 30 -20.10 5.60 -12.80
N VAL A 31 -20.71 6.31 -13.76
CA VAL A 31 -22.02 5.93 -14.32
C VAL A 31 -21.94 4.58 -15.01
N VAL A 32 -20.88 4.31 -15.78
CA VAL A 32 -20.68 3.01 -16.43
C VAL A 32 -20.51 1.90 -15.39
N THR A 33 -19.72 2.11 -14.33
CA THR A 33 -19.58 1.15 -13.22
C THR A 33 -20.92 0.86 -12.53
N MET A 34 -21.73 1.90 -12.27
CA MET A 34 -23.05 1.75 -11.65
C MET A 34 -24.03 0.99 -12.53
N ILE A 35 -24.06 1.29 -13.84
CA ILE A 35 -24.87 0.55 -14.82
C ILE A 35 -24.45 -0.93 -14.82
N ARG A 36 -23.15 -1.23 -14.78
CA ARG A 36 -22.65 -2.61 -14.72
C ARG A 36 -23.26 -3.38 -13.55
N ILE A 37 -23.21 -2.82 -12.35
CA ILE A 37 -23.75 -3.45 -11.14
C ILE A 37 -25.26 -3.71 -11.29
N CYS A 38 -26.00 -2.74 -11.84
CA CYS A 38 -27.43 -2.88 -12.10
C CYS A 38 -27.76 -3.92 -13.19
N LEU A 39 -26.83 -4.21 -14.10
CA LEU A 39 -26.99 -5.23 -15.14
C LEU A 39 -26.69 -6.65 -14.64
N VAL A 40 -26.05 -6.84 -13.49
CA VAL A 40 -25.76 -8.18 -12.93
C VAL A 40 -27.06 -8.97 -12.67
N PRO A 41 -28.09 -8.42 -11.98
CA PRO A 41 -29.37 -9.12 -11.82
C PRO A 41 -30.04 -9.44 -13.15
N VAL A 42 -29.91 -8.56 -14.16
CA VAL A 42 -30.48 -8.78 -15.49
C VAL A 42 -29.82 -9.99 -16.15
N PHE A 43 -28.50 -10.10 -16.08
CA PHE A 43 -27.77 -11.29 -16.54
C PHE A 43 -28.22 -12.57 -15.81
N VAL A 44 -28.32 -12.52 -14.48
CA VAL A 44 -28.76 -13.66 -13.67
C VAL A 44 -30.15 -14.12 -14.11
N VAL A 45 -31.12 -13.21 -14.16
CA VAL A 45 -32.50 -13.48 -14.59
C VAL A 45 -32.54 -14.02 -16.03
N ALA A 46 -31.77 -13.41 -16.94
CA ALA A 46 -31.70 -13.87 -18.33
C ALA A 46 -31.23 -15.33 -18.43
N LEU A 47 -30.32 -15.76 -17.55
CA LEU A 47 -29.77 -17.12 -17.55
C LEU A 47 -30.65 -18.13 -16.79
N ILE A 48 -31.18 -17.78 -15.62
CA ILE A 48 -31.94 -18.72 -14.77
C ILE A 48 -33.45 -18.70 -15.01
N SER A 49 -34.08 -17.53 -15.17
CA SER A 49 -35.54 -17.43 -15.18
C SER A 49 -36.15 -18.18 -16.35
N PRO A 50 -37.27 -18.90 -16.18
CA PRO A 50 -38.12 -19.31 -17.30
C PRO A 50 -38.56 -18.05 -18.06
N TRP A 51 -38.43 -18.06 -19.38
CA TRP A 51 -38.91 -16.95 -20.20
C TRP A 51 -40.41 -17.15 -20.44
N PRO A 52 -41.28 -16.18 -20.15
CA PRO A 52 -42.72 -16.35 -20.26
C PRO A 52 -43.12 -16.71 -21.70
N ASP A 53 -43.89 -17.78 -21.89
CA ASP A 53 -44.46 -18.13 -23.21
C ASP A 53 -45.33 -16.98 -23.76
N ALA A 54 -45.94 -16.19 -22.86
CA ALA A 54 -46.74 -15.02 -23.19
C ALA A 54 -45.95 -13.88 -23.88
N MET A 55 -44.62 -13.82 -23.77
CA MET A 55 -43.82 -12.84 -24.51
C MET A 55 -43.65 -13.19 -26.00
N GLY A 56 -44.11 -14.38 -26.44
CA GLY A 56 -43.91 -14.84 -27.82
C GLY A 56 -42.44 -15.16 -28.16
N LEU A 57 -41.56 -15.18 -27.16
CA LEU A 57 -40.12 -15.39 -27.30
C LEU A 57 -39.70 -16.85 -27.09
N ALA A 58 -40.64 -17.80 -27.09
CA ALA A 58 -40.35 -19.22 -26.86
C ALA A 58 -39.33 -19.80 -27.86
N PHE A 59 -39.27 -19.25 -29.08
CA PHE A 59 -38.27 -19.62 -30.09
C PHE A 59 -36.82 -19.27 -29.70
N LEU A 60 -36.62 -18.35 -28.76
CA LEU A 60 -35.31 -17.98 -28.23
C LEU A 60 -34.85 -18.88 -27.08
N ASN A 61 -35.71 -19.76 -26.55
CA ASN A 61 -35.35 -20.63 -25.43
C ASN A 61 -34.07 -21.46 -25.66
N PRO A 62 -33.81 -22.06 -26.85
CA PRO A 62 -32.55 -22.75 -27.13
C PRO A 62 -31.33 -21.82 -27.09
N TRP A 63 -31.53 -20.53 -27.38
CA TRP A 63 -30.50 -19.50 -27.48
C TRP A 63 -30.31 -18.71 -26.18
N LYS A 64 -31.10 -19.00 -25.14
CA LYS A 64 -31.06 -18.31 -23.84
C LYS A 64 -29.65 -18.21 -23.25
N ALA A 65 -28.92 -19.32 -23.22
CA ALA A 65 -27.54 -19.38 -22.74
C ALA A 65 -26.60 -18.47 -23.54
N TRP A 66 -26.77 -18.39 -24.86
CA TRP A 66 -25.97 -17.52 -25.72
C TRP A 66 -26.27 -16.05 -25.50
N ILE A 67 -27.55 -15.70 -25.35
CA ILE A 67 -27.96 -14.33 -25.04
C ILE A 67 -27.36 -13.91 -23.69
N ALA A 68 -27.46 -14.77 -22.67
CA ALA A 68 -26.84 -14.53 -21.37
C ALA A 68 -25.31 -14.40 -21.45
N ALA A 69 -24.64 -15.24 -22.25
CA ALA A 69 -23.20 -15.15 -22.47
C ALA A 69 -22.80 -13.84 -23.15
N ILE A 70 -23.57 -13.36 -24.15
CA ILE A 70 -23.33 -12.07 -24.80
C ILE A 70 -23.52 -10.93 -23.80
N ILE A 71 -24.59 -10.96 -23.00
CA ILE A 71 -24.82 -9.98 -21.94
C ILE A 71 -23.62 -9.97 -20.97
N PHE A 72 -23.17 -11.14 -20.51
CA PHE A 72 -22.01 -11.28 -19.63
C PHE A 72 -20.74 -10.69 -20.23
N VAL A 73 -20.45 -10.97 -21.50
CA VAL A 73 -19.28 -10.41 -22.21
C VAL A 73 -19.38 -8.89 -22.31
N VAL A 74 -20.55 -8.35 -22.67
CA VAL A 74 -20.77 -6.90 -22.76
C VAL A 74 -20.53 -6.26 -21.38
N ILE A 75 -21.13 -6.79 -20.32
CA ILE A 75 -20.95 -6.30 -18.94
C ILE A 75 -19.46 -6.38 -18.55
N SER A 76 -18.78 -7.48 -18.84
CA SER A 76 -17.35 -7.65 -18.51
C SER A 76 -16.46 -6.67 -19.27
N CYS A 77 -16.74 -6.40 -20.54
CA CYS A 77 -15.99 -5.44 -21.36
C CYS A 77 -16.17 -3.99 -20.88
N THR A 78 -17.26 -3.67 -20.17
CA THR A 78 -17.45 -2.30 -19.65
C THR A 78 -16.38 -1.89 -18.63
N ASP A 79 -15.67 -2.84 -18.00
CA ASP A 79 -14.55 -2.59 -17.05
C ASP A 79 -13.31 -2.00 -17.72
N TRP A 80 -13.14 -2.31 -18.99
CA TRP A 80 -12.08 -1.71 -19.75
C TRP A 80 -12.46 -0.28 -20.19
N ILE A 81 -13.76 -0.06 -20.42
CA ILE A 81 -14.32 1.20 -20.93
C ILE A 81 -14.30 2.30 -19.86
N ASP A 82 -14.80 2.03 -18.65
CA ASP A 82 -14.78 2.99 -17.54
C ASP A 82 -13.34 3.33 -17.10
N GLY A 83 -12.45 2.33 -17.01
CA GLY A 83 -11.05 2.55 -16.72
C GLY A 83 -10.33 3.38 -17.78
N TYR A 84 -10.68 3.20 -19.06
CA TYR A 84 -10.18 4.04 -20.15
C TYR A 84 -10.76 5.47 -20.09
N LEU A 85 -12.06 5.63 -19.85
CA LEU A 85 -12.72 6.93 -19.69
C LEU A 85 -12.11 7.73 -18.53
N ALA A 86 -11.93 7.11 -17.37
CA ALA A 86 -11.33 7.76 -16.20
C ALA A 86 -9.90 8.26 -16.48
N ARG A 87 -9.07 7.42 -17.12
CA ARG A 87 -7.68 7.79 -17.45
C ARG A 87 -7.57 8.82 -18.57
N SER A 88 -8.38 8.69 -19.63
CA SER A 88 -8.34 9.59 -20.79
C SER A 88 -8.87 10.99 -20.48
N ARG A 89 -9.76 11.12 -19.49
CA ARG A 89 -10.39 12.39 -19.09
C ARG A 89 -9.83 12.99 -17.81
N GLY A 90 -8.91 12.30 -17.13
CA GLY A 90 -8.39 12.74 -15.83
C GLY A 90 -9.43 12.70 -14.70
N GLU A 91 -10.48 11.88 -14.85
CA GLU A 91 -11.63 11.79 -13.94
C GLU A 91 -11.48 10.62 -12.94
N VAL A 92 -10.27 10.43 -12.40
CA VAL A 92 -10.00 9.33 -11.44
C VAL A 92 -10.51 9.75 -10.06
N THR A 93 -11.63 9.18 -9.63
CA THR A 93 -12.27 9.46 -8.33
C THR A 93 -12.00 8.35 -7.31
N ASP A 94 -12.02 8.67 -6.02
CA ASP A 94 -11.87 7.67 -4.96
C ASP A 94 -13.07 6.71 -4.90
N PHE A 95 -14.27 7.20 -5.24
CA PHE A 95 -15.45 6.35 -5.41
C PHE A 95 -15.24 5.30 -6.51
N GLY A 96 -14.74 5.70 -7.69
CA GLY A 96 -14.43 4.76 -8.78
C GLY A 96 -13.38 3.71 -8.37
N LYS A 97 -12.28 4.14 -7.73
CA LYS A 97 -11.23 3.22 -7.22
C LYS A 97 -11.78 2.14 -6.28
N PHE A 98 -12.83 2.44 -5.53
CA PHE A 98 -13.49 1.49 -4.64
C PHE A 98 -14.55 0.63 -5.34
N MET A 99 -15.35 1.24 -6.22
CA MET A 99 -16.47 0.58 -6.89
C MET A 99 -16.05 -0.38 -7.99
N ASP A 100 -14.99 -0.10 -8.75
CA ASP A 100 -14.57 -0.97 -9.87
C ASP A 100 -14.17 -2.38 -9.39
N PRO A 101 -13.33 -2.55 -8.35
CA PRO A 101 -12.98 -3.88 -7.83
C PRO A 101 -14.16 -4.60 -7.13
N LEU A 102 -15.18 -3.84 -6.69
CA LEU A 102 -16.39 -4.41 -6.10
C LEU A 102 -17.31 -4.95 -7.21
N ALA A 103 -17.55 -4.16 -8.26
CA ALA A 103 -18.39 -4.50 -9.39
C ALA A 103 -17.89 -5.77 -10.12
N ASP A 104 -16.57 -5.87 -10.34
CA ASP A 104 -15.94 -7.05 -10.96
C ASP A 104 -16.24 -8.34 -10.19
N LYS A 105 -16.08 -8.30 -8.85
CA LYS A 105 -16.37 -9.46 -7.99
C LYS A 105 -17.85 -9.83 -7.99
N VAL A 106 -18.74 -8.84 -7.93
CA VAL A 106 -20.20 -9.11 -7.89
C VAL A 106 -20.64 -9.83 -9.16
N LEU A 107 -20.20 -9.39 -10.33
CA LEU A 107 -20.53 -10.05 -11.61
C LEU A 107 -20.03 -11.50 -11.64
N VAL A 108 -18.76 -11.70 -11.33
CA VAL A 108 -18.10 -13.02 -11.37
C VAL A 108 -18.74 -13.99 -10.38
N VAL A 109 -18.97 -13.56 -9.15
CA VAL A 109 -19.59 -14.40 -8.10
C VAL A 109 -21.03 -14.74 -8.49
N ALA A 110 -21.81 -13.78 -8.99
CA ALA A 110 -23.17 -14.04 -9.45
C ALA A 110 -23.20 -15.09 -10.57
N ALA A 111 -22.31 -14.98 -11.56
CA ALA A 111 -22.24 -15.96 -12.64
C ALA A 111 -21.87 -17.37 -12.16
N LEU A 112 -20.89 -17.50 -11.27
CA LEU A 112 -20.49 -18.79 -10.73
C LEU A 112 -21.58 -19.42 -9.84
N LEU A 113 -22.31 -18.63 -9.07
CA LEU A 113 -23.44 -19.11 -8.27
C LEU A 113 -24.58 -19.65 -9.14
N VAL A 114 -24.94 -18.95 -10.22
CA VAL A 114 -25.95 -19.43 -11.16
C VAL A 114 -25.49 -20.73 -11.84
N LEU A 115 -24.20 -20.85 -12.18
CA LEU A 115 -23.67 -22.10 -12.75
C LEU A 115 -23.71 -23.28 -11.78
N ILE A 116 -23.58 -23.05 -10.46
CA ILE A 116 -23.82 -24.07 -9.44
C ILE A 116 -25.31 -24.45 -9.39
N GLU A 117 -26.19 -23.45 -9.37
CA GLU A 117 -27.63 -23.67 -9.31
C GLU A 117 -28.17 -24.45 -10.52
N LEU A 118 -27.62 -24.17 -11.71
CA LEU A 118 -27.90 -24.94 -12.92
C LEU A 118 -27.24 -26.33 -12.95
N GLY A 119 -26.42 -26.68 -11.95
CA GLY A 119 -25.71 -27.96 -11.88
C GLY A 119 -24.54 -28.11 -12.88
N SER A 120 -24.22 -27.06 -13.64
CA SER A 120 -23.19 -27.08 -14.70
C SER A 120 -21.76 -27.05 -14.13
N LEU A 121 -21.58 -26.47 -12.93
CA LEU A 121 -20.30 -26.34 -12.22
C LEU A 121 -20.44 -26.81 -10.76
N PRO A 122 -19.56 -27.69 -10.24
CA PRO A 122 -19.57 -28.06 -8.83
C PRO A 122 -19.18 -26.87 -7.93
N SER A 123 -19.44 -26.95 -6.63
CA SER A 123 -19.21 -25.83 -5.71
C SER A 123 -17.74 -25.60 -5.35
N TRP A 124 -16.88 -26.63 -5.42
CA TRP A 124 -15.49 -26.54 -4.95
C TRP A 124 -14.60 -25.56 -5.76
N PRO A 125 -14.68 -25.44 -7.10
CA PRO A 125 -13.94 -24.42 -7.85
C PRO A 125 -14.35 -23.00 -7.45
N VAL A 126 -15.65 -22.81 -7.26
CA VAL A 126 -16.23 -21.52 -6.87
C VAL A 126 -15.75 -21.12 -5.49
N LEU A 127 -15.69 -22.07 -4.55
CA LEU A 127 -15.14 -21.82 -3.22
C LEU A 127 -13.69 -21.32 -3.28
N ILE A 128 -12.84 -21.93 -4.09
CA ILE A 128 -11.43 -21.50 -4.27
C ILE A 128 -11.36 -20.07 -4.82
N ILE A 129 -12.15 -19.79 -5.86
CA ILE A 129 -12.20 -18.46 -6.49
C ILE A 129 -12.64 -17.40 -5.49
N VAL A 130 -13.77 -17.64 -4.81
CA VAL A 130 -14.38 -16.70 -3.85
C VAL A 130 -13.44 -16.49 -2.66
N ALA A 131 -12.94 -17.58 -2.06
CA ALA A 131 -12.00 -17.50 -0.94
C ALA A 131 -10.76 -16.68 -1.31
N ARG A 132 -10.19 -16.91 -2.50
CA ARG A 132 -9.06 -16.12 -3.00
C ARG A 132 -9.39 -14.64 -3.10
N GLU A 133 -10.57 -14.27 -3.61
CA GLU A 133 -10.96 -12.86 -3.74
C GLU A 133 -10.99 -12.15 -2.38
N PHE A 134 -11.51 -12.81 -1.35
CA PHE A 134 -11.49 -12.29 0.02
C PHE A 134 -10.08 -12.23 0.59
N ILE A 135 -9.30 -13.32 0.48
CA ILE A 135 -7.93 -13.40 1.02
C ILE A 135 -7.04 -12.31 0.42
N VAL A 136 -6.99 -12.20 -0.91
CA VAL A 136 -6.13 -11.20 -1.58
C VAL A 136 -6.58 -9.78 -1.27
N SER A 137 -7.89 -9.54 -1.16
CA SER A 137 -8.40 -8.22 -0.78
C SER A 137 -8.06 -7.86 0.67
N GLY A 138 -8.20 -8.81 1.59
CA GLY A 138 -7.83 -8.64 3.00
C GLY A 138 -6.33 -8.38 3.15
N VAL A 139 -5.49 -9.17 2.49
CA VAL A 139 -4.02 -8.98 2.51
C VAL A 139 -3.62 -7.60 2.00
N ARG A 140 -4.20 -7.14 0.89
CA ARG A 140 -3.94 -5.80 0.36
C ARG A 140 -4.45 -4.69 1.29
N MET A 141 -5.58 -4.91 1.95
CA MET A 141 -6.14 -3.96 2.91
C MET A 141 -5.26 -3.82 4.16
N VAL A 142 -4.78 -4.96 4.70
CA VAL A 142 -3.84 -4.98 5.82
C VAL A 142 -2.54 -4.28 5.45
N ALA A 143 -1.98 -4.55 4.26
CA ALA A 143 -0.80 -3.84 3.78
C ALA A 143 -1.03 -2.32 3.69
N ALA A 144 -2.16 -1.91 3.11
CA ALA A 144 -2.51 -0.49 2.98
C ALA A 144 -2.66 0.19 4.36
N SER A 145 -3.22 -0.49 5.36
CA SER A 145 -3.31 0.04 6.73
C SER A 145 -1.95 0.25 7.40
N LYS A 146 -0.90 -0.41 6.90
CA LYS A 146 0.49 -0.27 7.35
C LYS A 146 1.32 0.65 6.42
N GLY A 147 0.67 1.41 5.55
CA GLY A 147 1.33 2.33 4.61
C GLY A 147 1.99 1.65 3.41
N GLU A 148 1.85 0.33 3.24
CA GLU A 148 2.42 -0.41 2.13
C GLU A 148 1.40 -0.66 1.02
N VAL A 149 1.74 -0.29 -0.22
CA VAL A 149 0.90 -0.57 -1.39
C VAL A 149 1.43 -1.76 -2.18
N ILE A 150 0.74 -2.89 -2.08
CA ILE A 150 1.09 -4.08 -2.89
C ILE A 150 0.58 -3.89 -4.32
N ALA A 151 1.52 -3.74 -5.26
CA ALA A 151 1.24 -3.60 -6.68
C ALA A 151 0.50 -4.82 -7.25
N ALA A 152 -0.34 -4.58 -8.27
CA ALA A 152 -1.12 -5.62 -8.93
C ALA A 152 -0.22 -6.65 -9.63
N SER A 153 -0.45 -7.95 -9.39
CA SER A 153 0.34 -9.00 -10.03
C SER A 153 -0.19 -9.35 -11.42
N TRP A 154 0.73 -9.75 -12.31
CA TRP A 154 0.38 -10.22 -13.65
C TRP A 154 -0.52 -11.45 -13.62
N TYR A 155 -0.28 -12.39 -12.70
CA TYR A 155 -1.15 -13.56 -12.49
C TYR A 155 -2.58 -13.15 -12.15
N GLY A 156 -2.76 -12.04 -11.41
CA GLY A 156 -4.07 -11.46 -11.12
C GLY A 156 -4.83 -10.99 -12.35
N LYS A 157 -4.14 -10.50 -13.39
CA LYS A 157 -4.75 -10.08 -14.66
C LYS A 157 -5.05 -11.27 -15.58
N PHE A 158 -4.15 -12.25 -15.65
CA PHE A 158 -4.38 -13.43 -16.48
C PHE A 158 -5.50 -14.30 -15.91
N LYS A 159 -5.57 -14.48 -14.58
CA LYS A 159 -6.62 -15.30 -13.96
C LYS A 159 -8.01 -14.76 -14.35
N THR A 160 -8.22 -13.44 -14.36
CA THR A 160 -9.54 -12.84 -14.61
C THR A 160 -9.94 -13.07 -16.06
N VAL A 161 -9.02 -12.92 -17.02
CA VAL A 161 -9.27 -13.24 -18.43
C VAL A 161 -9.67 -14.71 -18.61
N PHE A 162 -8.87 -15.64 -18.08
CA PHE A 162 -9.19 -17.08 -18.19
C PHE A 162 -10.49 -17.44 -17.46
N GLN A 163 -10.77 -16.77 -16.35
CA GLN A 163 -12.00 -16.96 -15.58
C GLN A 163 -13.24 -16.45 -16.32
N MET A 164 -13.17 -15.28 -16.98
CA MET A 164 -14.28 -14.80 -17.81
C MET A 164 -14.53 -15.74 -18.99
N ILE A 165 -13.47 -16.23 -19.65
CA ILE A 165 -13.60 -17.21 -20.73
C ILE A 165 -14.21 -18.51 -20.21
N ALA A 166 -13.77 -18.99 -19.04
CA ALA A 166 -14.33 -20.19 -18.41
C ALA A 166 -15.83 -20.03 -18.11
N ILE A 167 -16.25 -18.90 -17.55
CA ILE A 167 -17.67 -18.62 -17.28
C ILE A 167 -18.47 -18.67 -18.58
N VAL A 168 -18.02 -17.98 -19.64
CA VAL A 168 -18.70 -17.99 -20.94
C VAL A 168 -18.81 -19.42 -21.49
N LEU A 169 -17.73 -20.20 -21.45
CA LEU A 169 -17.73 -21.60 -21.90
C LEU A 169 -18.70 -22.47 -21.08
N PHE A 170 -18.72 -22.31 -19.76
CA PHE A 170 -19.64 -23.05 -18.88
C PHE A 170 -21.11 -22.66 -19.07
N VAL A 171 -21.38 -21.40 -19.40
CA VAL A 171 -22.73 -20.95 -19.76
C VAL A 171 -23.20 -21.61 -21.06
N VAL A 172 -22.33 -21.75 -22.08
CA VAL A 172 -22.75 -22.24 -23.40
C VAL A 172 -22.56 -23.75 -23.62
N LYS A 173 -21.70 -24.45 -22.86
CA LYS A 173 -21.33 -25.86 -23.12
C LYS A 173 -22.51 -26.84 -23.12
N GLU A 174 -23.54 -26.55 -22.35
CA GLU A 174 -24.75 -27.36 -22.20
C GLU A 174 -25.96 -26.75 -22.91
N SER A 175 -25.75 -25.71 -23.71
CA SER A 175 -26.81 -25.02 -24.44
C SER A 175 -27.50 -25.97 -25.44
N PRO A 176 -28.84 -26.11 -25.39
CA PRO A 176 -29.60 -26.93 -26.35
C PRO A 176 -29.35 -26.55 -27.81
N ALA A 177 -29.08 -25.27 -28.10
CA ALA A 177 -28.77 -24.81 -29.45
C ALA A 177 -27.46 -25.40 -30.01
N ILE A 178 -26.45 -25.62 -29.17
CA ILE A 178 -25.17 -26.23 -29.56
C ILE A 178 -25.30 -27.75 -29.57
N THR A 179 -25.80 -28.32 -28.49
CA THR A 179 -25.80 -29.77 -28.29
C THR A 179 -26.62 -30.51 -29.36
N GLY A 180 -27.67 -29.86 -29.90
CA GLY A 180 -28.44 -30.37 -31.03
C GLY A 180 -27.83 -30.13 -32.43
N MET A 181 -26.91 -29.16 -32.58
CA MET A 181 -26.31 -28.79 -33.87
C MET A 181 -24.93 -29.42 -34.09
N LEU A 182 -24.14 -29.58 -33.02
CA LEU A 182 -22.78 -30.11 -33.07
C LEU A 182 -22.75 -31.64 -33.05
N SER A 183 -21.72 -32.22 -33.68
CA SER A 183 -21.44 -33.65 -33.55
C SER A 183 -21.11 -34.01 -32.10
N HIS A 184 -21.35 -35.27 -31.72
CA HIS A 184 -21.04 -35.75 -30.37
C HIS A 184 -19.59 -35.49 -29.97
N GLU A 185 -18.65 -35.70 -30.89
CA GLU A 185 -17.22 -35.44 -30.67
C GLU A 185 -16.92 -33.98 -30.36
N LEU A 186 -17.58 -33.04 -31.05
CA LEU A 186 -17.35 -31.62 -30.85
C LEU A 186 -17.98 -31.12 -29.54
N ASN A 187 -19.11 -31.71 -29.12
CA ASN A 187 -19.68 -31.47 -27.79
C ASN A 187 -18.74 -31.94 -26.68
N VAL A 188 -18.13 -33.12 -26.84
CA VAL A 188 -17.12 -33.63 -25.89
C VAL A 188 -15.89 -32.72 -25.88
N ALA A 189 -15.42 -32.26 -27.05
CA ALA A 189 -14.30 -31.34 -27.13
C ALA A 189 -14.60 -30.01 -26.43
N LEU A 190 -15.80 -29.44 -26.60
CA LEU A 190 -16.22 -28.21 -25.92
C LEU A 190 -16.29 -28.40 -24.40
N TYR A 191 -16.79 -29.54 -23.93
CA TYR A 191 -16.80 -29.88 -22.52
C TYR A 191 -15.38 -29.94 -21.94
N ILE A 192 -14.47 -30.65 -22.61
CA ILE A 192 -13.06 -30.76 -22.20
C ILE A 192 -12.38 -29.39 -22.22
N LEU A 193 -12.60 -28.59 -23.26
CA LEU A 193 -12.05 -27.25 -23.37
C LEU A 193 -12.54 -26.35 -22.24
N SER A 194 -13.83 -26.39 -21.90
CA SER A 194 -14.41 -25.62 -20.80
C SER A 194 -13.70 -25.93 -19.48
N TRP A 195 -13.51 -27.22 -19.18
CA TRP A 195 -12.81 -27.66 -17.98
C TRP A 195 -11.31 -27.35 -17.99
N LEU A 196 -10.65 -27.45 -19.14
CA LEU A 196 -9.24 -27.09 -19.28
C LEU A 196 -9.03 -25.60 -18.97
N VAL A 197 -9.86 -24.73 -19.55
CA VAL A 197 -9.80 -23.28 -19.30
C VAL A 197 -10.12 -22.98 -17.83
N MET A 198 -11.11 -23.64 -17.23
CA MET A 198 -11.41 -23.51 -15.79
C MET A 198 -10.23 -23.97 -14.92
N ALA A 199 -9.58 -25.09 -15.26
CA ALA A 199 -8.42 -25.58 -14.53
C ALA A 199 -7.25 -24.57 -14.58
N VAL A 200 -6.99 -23.98 -15.75
CA VAL A 200 -6.00 -22.90 -15.90
C VAL A 200 -6.39 -21.69 -15.04
N ALA A 201 -7.65 -21.29 -15.04
CA ALA A 201 -8.14 -20.19 -14.21
C ALA A 201 -7.93 -20.47 -12.71
N LEU A 202 -8.20 -21.69 -12.24
CA LEU A 202 -7.97 -22.11 -10.85
C LEU A 202 -6.49 -22.12 -10.48
N VAL A 203 -5.62 -22.67 -11.34
CA VAL A 203 -4.17 -22.67 -11.13
C VAL A 203 -3.65 -21.23 -11.04
N LEU A 204 -4.05 -20.35 -11.95
CA LEU A 204 -3.69 -18.94 -11.90
C LEU A 204 -4.25 -18.23 -10.66
N THR A 205 -5.43 -18.62 -10.21
CA THR A 205 -6.05 -18.11 -8.97
C THR A 205 -5.20 -18.47 -7.76
N ILE A 206 -4.77 -19.72 -7.64
CA ILE A 206 -3.90 -20.21 -6.55
C ILE A 206 -2.53 -19.56 -6.61
N ILE A 207 -1.89 -19.51 -7.80
CA ILE A 207 -0.58 -18.86 -8.00
C ILE A 207 -0.67 -17.38 -7.62
N SER A 208 -1.72 -16.69 -8.07
CA SER A 208 -1.95 -15.29 -7.73
C SER A 208 -2.12 -15.11 -6.23
N MET A 209 -2.90 -15.96 -5.57
CA MET A 209 -3.07 -15.91 -4.11
C MET A 209 -1.74 -16.09 -3.38
N ALA A 210 -0.95 -17.10 -3.77
CA ALA A 210 0.37 -17.36 -3.20
C ALA A 210 1.33 -16.18 -3.42
N ASP A 211 1.35 -15.56 -4.60
CA ASP A 211 2.14 -14.37 -4.90
C ASP A 211 1.78 -13.19 -3.97
N TYR A 212 0.49 -12.94 -3.74
CA TYR A 212 0.05 -11.88 -2.82
C TYR A 212 0.40 -12.18 -1.37
N ILE A 213 0.20 -13.42 -0.91
CA ILE A 213 0.58 -13.83 0.45
C ILE A 213 2.10 -13.75 0.62
N TRP A 214 2.88 -14.14 -0.38
CA TRP A 214 4.33 -14.05 -0.35
C TRP A 214 4.81 -12.60 -0.27
N LYS A 215 4.21 -11.70 -1.07
CA LYS A 215 4.50 -10.27 -1.01
C LYS A 215 4.13 -9.64 0.32
N ALA A 216 3.16 -10.20 1.02
CA ALA A 216 2.72 -9.75 2.34
C ALA A 216 3.24 -10.62 3.49
N ARG A 217 4.20 -11.52 3.23
CA ARG A 217 4.64 -12.50 4.23
C ARG A 217 5.24 -11.85 5.48
N HIS A 218 5.90 -10.72 5.31
CA HIS A 218 6.44 -9.91 6.41
C HIS A 218 5.34 -9.24 7.23
N LEU A 219 4.16 -9.02 6.65
CA LEU A 219 3.00 -8.44 7.33
C LEU A 219 2.19 -9.49 8.10
N ILE A 220 2.22 -10.75 7.65
CA ILE A 220 1.40 -11.86 8.16
C ILE A 220 2.19 -12.72 9.18
N GLY A 221 3.47 -12.41 9.44
CA GLY A 221 4.26 -13.11 10.45
C GLY A 221 4.64 -14.55 10.08
N PHE A 222 4.59 -14.91 8.79
CA PHE A 222 5.07 -16.22 8.34
C PHE A 222 6.59 -16.24 8.33
N LYS A 223 7.20 -16.76 9.42
CA LYS A 223 8.59 -17.26 9.39
C LYS A 223 8.68 -18.31 8.26
N PRO A 224 9.55 -18.14 7.26
CA PRO A 224 9.56 -18.99 6.09
C PRO A 224 10.02 -20.41 6.45
N LYS A 225 9.16 -21.41 6.20
CA LYS A 225 9.55 -22.84 6.16
C LYS A 225 10.03 -23.20 4.76
N GLY A 226 11.30 -23.62 4.67
CA GLY A 226 11.74 -24.65 3.71
C GLY A 226 11.99 -24.22 2.27
N GLY A 227 13.02 -23.41 2.03
CA GLY A 227 13.80 -23.44 0.79
C GLY A 227 15.22 -23.83 1.15
N ARG A 228 15.71 -24.98 0.64
CA ARG A 228 17.02 -25.63 0.88
C ARG A 228 17.85 -25.00 2.02
N ALA A 229 17.90 -25.72 3.14
CA ALA A 229 18.68 -25.40 4.33
C ALA A 229 20.04 -24.75 3.97
N ARG A 230 20.08 -23.41 4.03
CA ARG A 230 21.19 -22.77 4.73
C ARG A 230 20.97 -23.10 6.19
N VAL A 231 22.03 -23.55 6.85
CA VAL A 231 22.09 -23.53 8.31
C VAL A 231 21.81 -22.07 8.70
N ILE A 232 20.59 -21.83 9.15
CA ILE A 232 20.23 -20.57 9.82
C ILE A 232 20.83 -20.75 11.20
N ASP A 233 21.89 -19.99 11.46
CA ASP A 233 22.56 -19.98 12.75
C ASP A 233 21.55 -19.53 13.81
N ASN A 234 21.73 -19.95 15.07
CA ASN A 234 20.84 -19.51 16.16
C ASN A 234 20.77 -17.98 16.27
N ASP A 235 21.78 -17.28 15.75
CA ASP A 235 21.90 -15.83 15.70
C ASP A 235 20.80 -15.15 14.84
N ASP A 236 20.34 -15.77 13.76
CA ASP A 236 19.30 -15.18 12.87
C ASP A 236 17.90 -15.21 13.51
N LEU A 237 17.63 -16.18 14.40
CA LEU A 237 16.39 -16.27 15.16
C LEU A 237 16.35 -15.26 16.32
N ALA A 238 17.50 -14.98 16.92
CA ALA A 238 17.67 -13.93 17.91
C ALA A 238 17.50 -12.54 17.26
N ALA A 239 18.17 -12.29 16.13
CA ALA A 239 18.08 -11.02 15.42
C ALA A 239 16.65 -10.65 15.00
N GLN A 240 15.85 -11.61 14.51
CA GLN A 240 14.45 -11.34 14.14
C GLN A 240 13.51 -11.13 15.34
N ALA A 241 13.82 -11.73 16.49
CA ALA A 241 13.08 -11.50 17.72
C ALA A 241 13.45 -10.13 18.32
N GLU A 242 14.72 -9.76 18.23
CA GLU A 242 15.25 -8.44 18.59
C GLU A 242 14.61 -7.34 17.72
N ASP A 243 14.59 -7.49 16.38
CA ASP A 243 13.99 -6.49 15.47
C ASP A 243 12.48 -6.27 15.73
N GLY A 244 11.73 -7.34 16.02
CA GLY A 244 10.31 -7.26 16.34
C GLY A 244 10.05 -6.57 17.69
N PHE A 245 10.86 -6.88 18.69
CA PHE A 245 10.80 -6.30 20.02
C PHE A 245 11.23 -4.82 20.03
N GLU A 246 12.30 -4.47 19.32
CA GLU A 246 12.76 -3.09 19.13
C GLU A 246 11.68 -2.23 18.46
N ASN A 247 10.93 -2.79 17.50
CA ASN A 247 9.86 -2.06 16.84
C ASN A 247 8.65 -1.82 17.76
N GLU A 248 8.29 -2.79 18.60
CA GLU A 248 7.20 -2.64 19.59
C GLU A 248 7.55 -1.60 20.66
N LEU A 249 8.78 -1.66 21.21
CA LEU A 249 9.33 -0.66 22.13
C LEU A 249 9.28 0.76 21.58
N ARG A 250 9.61 0.92 20.29
CA ARG A 250 9.60 2.22 19.60
C ARG A 250 8.21 2.80 19.47
N VAL A 251 7.22 1.97 19.16
CA VAL A 251 5.81 2.41 19.10
C VAL A 251 5.33 2.85 20.47
N ASP A 252 5.67 2.09 21.52
CA ASP A 252 5.32 2.42 22.91
C ASP A 252 5.96 3.74 23.36
N ALA A 253 7.25 3.96 23.06
CA ALA A 253 7.96 5.18 23.39
C ALA A 253 7.37 6.41 22.68
N ALA A 254 7.05 6.29 21.38
CA ALA A 254 6.40 7.37 20.65
C ALA A 254 5.01 7.69 21.20
N CYS A 255 4.22 6.67 21.57
CA CYS A 255 2.92 6.87 22.21
C CYS A 255 3.05 7.61 23.54
N ALA A 256 4.02 7.23 24.37
CA ALA A 256 4.29 7.88 25.65
C ALA A 256 4.66 9.37 25.46
N VAL A 257 5.51 9.68 24.47
CA VAL A 257 5.89 11.07 24.15
C VAL A 257 4.67 11.89 23.77
N VAL A 258 3.87 11.42 22.81
CA VAL A 258 2.70 12.18 22.32
C VAL A 258 1.66 12.36 23.43
N GLN A 259 1.40 11.33 24.24
CA GLN A 259 0.48 11.43 25.37
C GLN A 259 0.97 12.42 26.44
N LYS A 260 2.26 12.39 26.78
CA LYS A 260 2.83 13.31 27.78
C LYS A 260 2.80 14.75 27.27
N ALA A 261 3.19 14.98 26.01
CA ALA A 261 3.13 16.29 25.37
C ALA A 261 1.69 16.85 25.33
N LEU A 262 0.70 16.01 25.03
CA LEU A 262 -0.71 16.39 25.09
C LEU A 262 -1.14 16.80 26.51
N ALA A 263 -0.71 16.04 27.52
CA ALA A 263 -1.03 16.30 28.92
C ALA A 263 -0.39 17.61 29.44
N THR A 264 0.85 17.90 29.05
CA THR A 264 1.58 19.10 29.44
C THR A 264 1.32 20.30 28.53
N LYS A 265 0.63 20.08 27.39
CA LYS A 265 0.42 21.04 26.29
C LYS A 265 1.74 21.55 25.70
N ALA A 266 2.80 20.77 25.82
CA ALA A 266 4.09 21.05 25.21
C ALA A 266 4.09 20.56 23.76
N THR A 267 4.91 21.22 22.94
CA THR A 267 5.10 20.91 21.53
C THR A 267 6.48 20.33 21.26
N VAL A 268 6.56 19.40 20.30
CA VAL A 268 7.76 18.62 20.00
C VAL A 268 8.21 18.83 18.54
N ALA A 269 9.50 18.97 18.32
CA ALA A 269 10.13 19.01 17.00
C ALA A 269 11.35 18.08 16.89
N THR A 270 11.75 17.72 15.67
CA THR A 270 12.94 16.90 15.43
C THR A 270 13.91 17.49 14.39
N ALA A 271 15.21 17.23 14.56
CA ALA A 271 16.26 17.47 13.58
C ALA A 271 17.06 16.19 13.34
N GLU A 272 16.92 15.58 12.18
CA GLU A 272 17.40 14.22 11.93
C GLU A 272 18.49 14.18 10.86
N SER A 273 19.60 13.50 11.16
CA SER A 273 20.63 13.16 10.17
C SER A 273 20.65 11.65 9.93
N CYS A 274 21.37 10.87 10.74
CA CYS A 274 21.55 9.43 10.46
C CYS A 274 20.27 8.59 10.58
N THR A 275 19.29 9.02 11.37
CA THR A 275 17.96 8.40 11.48
C THR A 275 17.09 8.66 10.25
N GLY A 276 17.30 9.76 9.54
CA GLY A 276 16.66 10.04 8.24
C GLY A 276 15.14 10.21 8.30
N GLY A 277 14.59 10.76 9.38
CA GLY A 277 13.16 11.02 9.54
C GLY A 277 12.40 9.94 10.33
N LEU A 278 13.09 8.95 10.89
CA LEU A 278 12.47 7.86 11.65
C LEU A 278 11.84 8.34 12.96
N ILE A 279 12.39 9.36 13.62
CA ILE A 279 11.82 9.89 14.87
C ILE A 279 10.53 10.63 14.55
N ALA A 280 10.56 11.53 13.57
CA ALA A 280 9.38 12.23 13.09
C ALA A 280 8.29 11.23 12.66
N ALA A 281 8.65 10.22 11.84
CA ALA A 281 7.73 9.17 11.42
C ALA A 281 7.08 8.47 12.62
N SER A 282 7.87 8.01 13.59
CA SER A 282 7.37 7.31 14.79
C SER A 282 6.40 8.17 15.59
N LEU A 283 6.69 9.47 15.77
CA LEU A 283 5.77 10.39 16.46
C LEU A 283 4.49 10.63 15.67
N THR A 284 4.57 10.76 14.34
CA THR A 284 3.40 11.02 13.48
C THR A 284 2.50 9.80 13.26
N GLU A 285 3.00 8.59 13.50
CA GLU A 285 2.19 7.36 13.50
C GLU A 285 1.17 7.32 14.65
N VAL A 286 1.44 8.05 15.75
CA VAL A 286 0.54 8.10 16.91
C VAL A 286 -0.67 8.99 16.62
N PRO A 287 -1.91 8.49 16.78
CA PRO A 287 -3.12 9.30 16.61
C PRO A 287 -3.13 10.53 17.55
N GLY A 288 -3.49 11.69 17.00
CA GLY A 288 -3.52 12.95 17.75
C GLY A 288 -2.16 13.69 17.82
N SER A 289 -1.10 13.12 17.25
CA SER A 289 0.23 13.73 17.15
C SER A 289 0.22 15.13 16.52
N SER A 290 -0.69 15.40 15.59
CA SER A 290 -0.84 16.72 14.95
C SER A 290 -1.11 17.88 15.90
N ALA A 291 -1.56 17.60 17.14
CA ALA A 291 -1.79 18.62 18.15
C ALA A 291 -0.50 19.08 18.86
N VAL A 292 0.56 18.28 18.84
CA VAL A 292 1.78 18.50 19.63
C VAL A 292 3.07 18.43 18.81
N VAL A 293 3.11 17.63 17.75
CA VAL A 293 4.28 17.51 16.87
C VAL A 293 4.25 18.63 15.84
N ARG A 294 5.27 19.51 15.88
CA ARG A 294 5.39 20.68 14.99
C ARG A 294 5.94 20.33 13.62
N GLY A 295 6.75 19.29 13.54
CA GLY A 295 7.40 18.83 12.33
C GLY A 295 8.82 18.33 12.61
N GLY A 296 9.56 18.10 11.54
CA GLY A 296 10.97 17.71 11.63
C GLY A 296 11.77 18.17 10.42
N VAL A 297 13.06 18.42 10.63
CA VAL A 297 14.02 18.80 9.59
C VAL A 297 15.00 17.64 9.40
N VAL A 298 15.02 17.05 8.20
CA VAL A 298 16.02 16.02 7.87
C VAL A 298 17.26 16.70 7.27
N SER A 299 18.22 17.07 8.13
CA SER A 299 19.46 17.75 7.76
C SER A 299 20.62 16.77 7.58
N TYR A 300 20.55 15.96 6.52
CA TYR A 300 21.51 14.86 6.30
C TYR A 300 22.95 15.34 6.08
N VAL A 301 23.15 16.42 5.31
CA VAL A 301 24.45 17.00 4.96
C VAL A 301 24.70 18.32 5.70
N ASN A 302 25.97 18.72 5.85
CA ASN A 302 26.38 19.87 6.68
C ASN A 302 25.77 21.18 6.20
N ASP A 303 25.67 21.41 4.89
CA ASP A 303 25.10 22.65 4.38
C ASP A 303 23.59 22.80 4.68
N VAL A 304 22.86 21.68 4.76
CA VAL A 304 21.47 21.68 5.22
C VAL A 304 21.39 21.94 6.73
N LYS A 305 22.31 21.39 7.55
CA LYS A 305 22.39 21.72 8.98
C LYS A 305 22.60 23.22 9.19
N MET A 306 23.50 23.83 8.42
CA MET A 306 23.79 25.27 8.51
C MET A 306 22.63 26.13 8.00
N LYS A 307 22.01 25.79 6.86
CA LYS A 307 20.97 26.62 6.24
C LYS A 307 19.58 26.49 6.87
N SER A 308 19.24 25.31 7.37
CA SER A 308 17.88 25.00 7.85
C SER A 308 17.76 24.96 9.36
N LEU A 309 18.87 24.87 10.09
CA LEU A 309 18.90 24.81 11.55
C LEU A 309 19.88 25.81 12.16
N ASP A 310 20.42 26.73 11.36
CA ASP A 310 21.39 27.76 11.78
C ASP A 310 22.58 27.20 12.60
N VAL A 311 23.00 25.97 12.30
CA VAL A 311 24.18 25.38 12.95
C VAL A 311 25.42 26.19 12.54
N PRO A 312 26.18 26.78 13.47
CA PRO A 312 27.32 27.60 13.10
C PRO A 312 28.46 26.73 12.57
N GLU A 313 29.20 27.25 11.58
CA GLU A 313 30.36 26.55 11.01
C GLU A 313 31.40 26.17 12.09
N THR A 314 31.51 26.97 13.15
CA THR A 314 32.40 26.73 14.29
C THR A 314 32.02 25.51 15.14
N ALA A 315 30.80 24.97 15.02
CA ALA A 315 30.39 23.76 15.74
C ALA A 315 31.02 22.48 15.16
N PHE A 316 31.44 22.51 13.89
CA PHE A 316 32.02 21.36 13.21
C PHE A 316 33.51 21.23 13.52
N VAL A 317 33.83 20.67 14.70
CA VAL A 317 35.22 20.38 15.09
C VAL A 317 35.85 19.40 14.09
N ASP A 318 36.97 19.81 13.48
CA ASP A 318 37.64 19.09 12.39
C ASP A 318 36.72 18.73 11.20
N GLY A 319 35.66 19.53 10.99
CA GLY A 319 34.67 19.31 9.93
C GLY A 319 33.66 18.20 10.21
N SER A 320 33.73 17.56 11.38
CA SER A 320 32.82 16.49 11.78
C SER A 320 31.45 17.02 12.19
N ALA A 321 30.40 16.35 11.72
CA ALA A 321 29.03 16.58 12.19
C ALA A 321 28.65 15.71 13.38
N VAL A 322 29.52 14.80 13.82
CA VAL A 322 29.24 13.80 14.85
C VAL A 322 29.92 14.22 16.14
N CYS A 323 29.37 15.25 16.78
CA CYS A 323 29.86 15.81 18.03
C CYS A 323 28.74 16.48 18.83
N GLU A 324 29.03 16.78 20.10
CA GLU A 324 28.13 17.47 21.02
C GLU A 324 27.63 18.80 20.46
N ASP A 325 28.54 19.68 20.04
CA ASP A 325 28.22 21.04 19.59
C ASP A 325 27.22 21.05 18.42
N VAL A 326 27.40 20.14 17.46
CA VAL A 326 26.48 20.01 16.32
C VAL A 326 25.12 19.47 16.76
N ALA A 327 25.08 18.47 17.65
CA ALA A 327 23.83 17.95 18.17
C ALA A 327 23.05 19.04 18.95
N VAL A 328 23.72 19.76 19.84
CA VAL A 328 23.13 20.88 20.60
C VAL A 328 22.61 21.97 19.67
N ALA A 329 23.42 22.41 18.71
CA ALA A 329 23.04 23.44 17.75
C ALA A 329 21.84 23.00 16.88
N MET A 330 21.82 21.75 16.42
CA MET A 330 20.69 21.20 15.67
C MET A 330 19.39 21.18 16.49
N ALA A 331 19.46 20.85 17.79
CA ALA A 331 18.29 20.82 18.66
C ALA A 331 17.75 22.24 18.93
N LEU A 332 18.64 23.21 19.19
CA LEU A 332 18.28 24.62 19.33
C LEU A 332 17.68 25.18 18.03
N GLY A 333 18.30 24.90 16.90
CA GLY A 333 17.82 25.29 15.57
C GLY A 333 16.43 24.74 15.28
N ALA A 334 16.18 23.46 15.58
CA ALA A 334 14.86 22.85 15.38
C ALA A 334 13.78 23.45 16.29
N ALA A 335 14.11 23.74 17.55
CA ALA A 335 13.18 24.40 18.47
C ALA A 335 12.80 25.80 17.96
N SER A 336 13.78 26.56 17.47
CA SER A 336 13.57 27.91 16.94
C SER A 336 12.78 27.90 15.63
N GLU A 337 13.21 27.11 14.64
CA GLU A 337 12.62 27.07 13.29
C GLU A 337 11.17 26.57 13.30
N LEU A 338 10.87 25.57 14.14
CA LEU A 338 9.54 24.95 14.20
C LEU A 338 8.65 25.49 15.32
N GLY A 339 9.19 26.37 16.17
CA GLY A 339 8.51 26.93 17.33
C GLY A 339 8.01 25.85 18.28
N ALA A 340 8.91 24.98 18.73
CA ALA A 340 8.61 23.86 19.62
C ALA A 340 9.17 24.07 21.03
N ASP A 341 8.44 23.63 22.06
CA ASP A 341 8.87 23.70 23.46
C ASP A 341 10.02 22.73 23.75
N VAL A 342 9.98 21.56 23.11
CA VAL A 342 11.02 20.53 23.16
C VAL A 342 11.45 20.17 21.74
N ALA A 343 12.75 20.13 21.48
CA ALA A 343 13.27 19.64 20.20
C ALA A 343 14.39 18.64 20.40
N CYS A 344 14.37 17.57 19.60
CA CYS A 344 15.40 16.54 19.60
C CYS A 344 16.21 16.59 18.31
N SER A 345 17.52 16.46 18.41
CA SER A 345 18.40 16.29 17.26
C SER A 345 19.11 14.94 17.30
N VAL A 346 19.43 14.39 16.13
CA VAL A 346 20.27 13.19 16.02
C VAL A 346 21.29 13.32 14.89
N THR A 347 22.57 13.13 15.24
CA THR A 347 23.70 13.10 14.29
C THR A 347 24.65 11.96 14.65
N GLY A 348 25.14 11.20 13.67
CA GLY A 348 25.93 10.00 13.97
C GLY A 348 26.32 9.16 12.77
N ILE A 349 27.06 8.09 13.04
CA ILE A 349 27.63 7.17 12.05
C ILE A 349 26.86 5.85 12.10
N ALA A 350 25.82 5.70 11.29
CA ALA A 350 25.05 4.46 11.24
C ALA A 350 25.77 3.30 10.51
N GLY A 351 26.85 3.57 9.76
CA GLY A 351 27.57 2.53 9.02
C GLY A 351 26.94 2.15 7.66
N PRO A 352 27.48 1.12 6.98
CA PRO A 352 28.60 0.27 7.40
C PRO A 352 29.99 0.92 7.25
N GLY A 353 30.08 2.14 6.72
CA GLY A 353 31.30 2.95 6.69
C GLY A 353 31.05 4.37 7.22
N GLY A 354 32.02 5.26 7.02
CA GLY A 354 31.95 6.65 7.50
C GLY A 354 32.51 6.83 8.91
N GLU A 355 33.35 5.90 9.37
CA GLU A 355 34.12 6.05 10.61
C GLU A 355 35.04 7.28 10.53
N GLU A 356 35.14 8.00 11.63
CA GLU A 356 36.05 9.12 11.80
C GLU A 356 37.10 8.76 12.87
N PRO A 357 38.27 9.45 12.92
CA PRO A 357 39.25 9.23 13.97
C PRO A 357 38.62 9.34 15.37
N GLY A 358 38.61 8.23 16.12
CA GLY A 358 38.02 8.15 17.46
C GLY A 358 36.50 7.94 17.51
N LYS A 359 35.80 7.85 16.38
CA LYS A 359 34.34 7.68 16.31
C LYS A 359 33.98 6.49 15.40
N PRO A 360 33.88 5.26 15.96
CA PRO A 360 33.53 4.08 15.18
C PRO A 360 32.07 4.12 14.71
N VAL A 361 31.71 3.23 13.78
CA VAL A 361 30.30 2.96 13.44
C VAL A 361 29.51 2.67 14.73
N GLY A 362 28.32 3.26 14.84
CA GLY A 362 27.47 3.20 16.02
C GLY A 362 27.56 4.43 16.92
N THR A 363 28.53 5.33 16.70
CA THR A 363 28.66 6.58 17.44
C THR A 363 27.56 7.55 17.02
N VAL A 364 26.67 7.90 17.96
CA VAL A 364 25.52 8.79 17.73
C VAL A 364 25.41 9.79 18.87
N TRP A 365 25.28 11.06 18.52
CA TRP A 365 24.93 12.14 19.43
C TRP A 365 23.46 12.49 19.30
N ILE A 366 22.78 12.54 20.45
CA ILE A 366 21.37 12.91 20.55
C ILE A 366 21.29 14.19 21.39
N GLY A 367 20.83 15.29 20.79
CA GLY A 367 20.65 16.57 21.45
C GLY A 367 19.20 16.81 21.85
N ILE A 368 18.96 17.41 23.01
CA ILE A 368 17.66 17.90 23.45
C ILE A 368 17.76 19.39 23.73
N SER A 369 16.81 20.14 23.19
CA SER A 369 16.50 21.51 23.60
C SER A 369 15.18 21.50 24.38
N SER A 370 15.17 22.04 25.59
CA SER A 370 13.97 22.23 26.40
C SER A 370 14.14 23.46 27.30
N SER A 371 13.07 24.26 27.45
CA SER A 371 13.05 25.43 28.33
C SER A 371 14.19 26.44 28.11
N GLY A 372 14.62 26.61 26.86
CA GLY A 372 15.70 27.55 26.48
C GLY A 372 17.12 27.07 26.82
N SER A 373 17.27 25.83 27.28
CA SER A 373 18.56 25.16 27.49
C SER A 373 18.68 23.97 26.55
N ALA A 374 19.90 23.59 26.19
CA ALA A 374 20.14 22.41 25.38
C ALA A 374 21.36 21.63 25.87
N PHE A 375 21.31 20.31 25.72
CA PHE A 375 22.39 19.39 26.03
C PHE A 375 22.39 18.25 25.01
N ALA A 376 23.49 17.51 24.90
CA ALA A 376 23.51 16.28 24.12
C ALA A 376 24.18 15.13 24.88
N LYS A 377 23.84 13.90 24.50
CA LYS A 377 24.44 12.68 25.02
C LYS A 377 25.02 11.86 23.86
N GLU A 378 26.20 11.30 24.09
CA GLU A 378 26.83 10.35 23.19
C GLU A 378 26.36 8.92 23.49
N PHE A 379 26.10 8.17 22.43
CA PHE A 379 25.74 6.76 22.47
C PHE A 379 26.63 5.96 21.52
N HIS A 380 26.91 4.72 21.90
CA HIS A 380 27.56 3.73 21.04
C HIS A 380 26.64 2.53 20.85
N PHE A 381 25.89 2.55 19.75
CA PHE A 381 24.97 1.49 19.39
C PHE A 381 25.67 0.36 18.63
N LYS A 382 25.16 -0.86 18.78
CA LYS A 382 25.72 -2.06 18.15
C LYS A 382 24.82 -2.55 17.02
N GLY A 383 25.41 -3.30 16.10
CA GLY A 383 24.70 -3.95 15.00
C GLY A 383 24.93 -3.28 13.65
N ASN A 384 24.04 -3.57 12.71
CA ASN A 384 24.10 -3.03 11.36
C ASN A 384 23.46 -1.62 11.30
N ARG A 385 23.44 -1.03 10.10
CA ARG A 385 22.88 0.31 9.87
C ARG A 385 21.42 0.46 10.32
N GLU A 386 20.61 -0.57 10.17
CA GLU A 386 19.22 -0.56 10.58
C GLU A 386 19.11 -0.61 12.10
N ASN A 387 19.87 -1.48 12.77
CA ASN A 387 19.90 -1.58 14.23
C ASN A 387 20.35 -0.25 14.89
N VAL A 388 21.43 0.37 14.39
CA VAL A 388 21.91 1.65 14.92
C VAL A 388 20.86 2.75 14.78
N ARG A 389 20.14 2.79 13.65
CA ARG A 389 19.06 3.77 13.43
C ARG A 389 17.86 3.51 14.34
N ALA A 390 17.49 2.25 14.56
CA ALA A 390 16.38 1.87 15.44
C ALA A 390 16.69 2.22 16.90
N GLN A 391 17.85 1.81 17.41
CA GLN A 391 18.30 2.13 18.77
C GLN A 391 18.45 3.65 19.00
N ALA A 392 19.01 4.39 18.03
CA ALA A 392 19.08 5.85 18.10
C ALA A 392 17.70 6.51 18.13
N THR A 393 16.74 5.98 17.36
CA THR A 393 15.36 6.47 17.36
C THR A 393 14.68 6.21 18.72
N GLN A 394 14.87 5.02 19.28
CA GLN A 394 14.36 4.67 20.61
C GLN A 394 14.92 5.60 21.70
N ALA A 395 16.25 5.74 21.76
CA ALA A 395 16.91 6.60 22.73
C ALA A 395 16.49 8.08 22.60
N ALA A 396 16.28 8.56 21.36
CA ALA A 396 15.77 9.90 21.12
C ALA A 396 14.35 10.08 21.68
N LEU A 397 13.44 9.13 21.47
CA LEU A 397 12.08 9.17 22.01
C LEU A 397 12.08 9.16 23.54
N GLU A 398 12.93 8.36 24.16
CA GLU A 398 13.12 8.34 25.62
C GLU A 398 13.64 9.68 26.14
N MET A 399 14.64 10.28 25.49
CA MET A 399 15.17 11.59 25.86
C MET A 399 14.15 12.73 25.66
N ILE A 400 13.29 12.66 24.64
CA ILE A 400 12.17 13.59 24.49
C ILE A 400 11.18 13.43 25.65
N LEU A 401 10.85 12.18 26.00
CA LEU A 401 9.90 11.89 27.07
C LEU A 401 10.39 12.39 28.44
N GLU A 402 11.70 12.30 28.71
CA GLU A 402 12.33 12.84 29.91
C GLU A 402 12.28 14.37 29.97
N ALA A 403 12.32 15.05 28.82
CA ALA A 403 12.38 16.50 28.70
C ALA A 403 11.02 17.21 28.70
N LEU A 404 9.94 16.47 28.43
CA LEU A 404 8.53 16.87 28.58
C LEU A 404 8.07 16.84 30.03
#